data_AF-A0A973XFP0-F1
#
_entry.id   AF-A0A973XFP0-F1
#
_cell.length_a   1.000
_cell.length_b   1.000
_cell.length_c   1.000
_cell.angle_alpha   90.00
_cell.angle_beta   90.00
_cell.angle_gamma   90.00
#
_symmetry.space_group_name_H-M   'P 1'
#
loop_
_entity.id
_entity.type
_entity.pdbx_description
1 polymer ?
#
loop_
_entity_poly.entity_id
_entity_poly.type
_entity_poly.pdbx_seq_one_letter_code
_entity_poly.pdbx_strand_id
1 'polypeptide(L)'
;VLHMAYAWIPVHVLLRAGAELGWLPASVATHALTAGAIGCMVMGMVTRTALGHTGRPLRAGATEVVCYALVGAAALVRVVVPLLAPALLYHAVLLASVLWSAGFGWYTWRYWPILSRARPDGHPG
;
A
#
# COMPACT_ATOMS: atom_id res chain seq x y z
N VAL A 1 -5.42 -6.87 -4.87
CA VAL A 1 -4.91 -5.93 -3.85
C VAL A 1 -5.72 -5.93 -2.56
N LEU A 2 -7.07 -5.85 -2.59
CA LEU A 2 -7.86 -5.81 -1.35
C LEU A 2 -7.71 -7.07 -0.49
N HIS A 3 -7.68 -8.28 -1.08
CA HIS A 3 -7.40 -9.50 -0.31
C HIS A 3 -6.04 -9.45 0.40
N MET A 4 -5.00 -8.89 -0.24
CA MET A 4 -3.69 -8.69 0.36
C MET A 4 -3.75 -7.67 1.51
N ALA A 5 -4.49 -6.57 1.33
CA ALA A 5 -4.72 -5.58 2.39
C ALA A 5 -5.45 -6.19 3.60
N TYR A 6 -6.50 -6.99 3.35
CA TYR A 6 -7.25 -7.65 4.42
C TYR A 6 -6.43 -8.72 5.15
N ALA A 7 -5.53 -9.43 4.44
CA ALA A 7 -4.63 -10.40 5.07
C ALA A 7 -3.70 -9.76 6.12
N TRP A 8 -3.40 -8.46 6.01
CA TRP A 8 -2.62 -7.74 7.01
C TRP A 8 -3.35 -7.50 8.33
N ILE A 9 -4.68 -7.57 8.37
CA ILE A 9 -5.46 -7.38 9.61
C ILE A 9 -5.15 -8.47 10.64
N PRO A 10 -5.31 -9.77 10.36
CA PRO A 10 -4.93 -10.81 11.32
C PRO A 10 -3.42 -10.78 11.63
N VAL A 11 -2.57 -10.45 10.66
CA VAL A 11 -1.12 -10.29 10.89
C VAL A 11 -0.85 -9.18 11.90
N HIS A 12 -1.50 -8.02 11.77
CA HIS A 12 -1.39 -6.93 12.74
C HIS A 12 -1.80 -7.38 14.14
N VAL A 13 -2.94 -8.07 14.28
CA VAL A 13 -3.45 -8.52 15.58
C VAL A 13 -2.46 -9.47 16.25
N LEU A 14 -1.90 -10.43 15.50
CA LEU A 14 -0.89 -11.37 16.01
C LEU A 14 0.40 -10.65 16.43
N LEU A 15 0.91 -9.74 15.58
CA LEU A 15 2.12 -8.97 15.89
C LEU A 15 1.90 -8.03 17.08
N ARG A 16 0.69 -7.44 17.21
CA ARG A 16 0.32 -6.59 18.33
C ARG A 16 0.28 -7.40 19.62
N ALA A 17 -0.36 -8.57 19.63
CA ALA A 17 -0.35 -9.45 20.80
C ALA A 17 1.07 -9.82 21.23
N GLY A 18 1.95 -10.20 20.29
CA GLY A 18 3.35 -10.46 20.58
C GLY A 18 4.11 -9.24 21.12
N ALA A 19 3.75 -8.03 20.68
CA ALA A 19 4.35 -6.81 21.20
C ALA A 19 3.90 -6.48 22.64
N GLU A 20 2.62 -6.67 22.97
CA GLU A 20 2.10 -6.46 24.33
C GLU A 20 2.68 -7.49 25.34
N LEU A 21 3.07 -8.68 24.86
CA LEU A 21 3.79 -9.69 25.64
C LEU A 21 5.31 -9.42 25.74
N GLY A 22 5.81 -8.34 25.10
CA GLY A 22 7.23 -7.98 25.10
C GLY A 22 8.11 -8.82 24.17
N TRP A 23 7.53 -9.68 23.32
CA TRP A 23 8.28 -10.55 22.41
C TRP A 23 8.75 -9.83 21.15
N LEU A 24 8.00 -8.83 20.70
CA LEU A 24 8.22 -8.13 19.44
C LEU A 24 8.23 -6.61 19.62
N PRO A 25 8.96 -5.87 18.79
CA PRO A 25 8.84 -4.41 18.77
C PRO A 25 7.43 -3.97 18.33
N ALA A 26 6.76 -3.13 19.11
CA ALA A 26 5.43 -2.60 18.76
C ALA A 26 5.39 -1.92 17.37
N SER A 27 6.53 -1.41 16.90
CA SER A 27 6.68 -0.80 15.58
C SER A 27 6.28 -1.74 14.43
N VAL A 28 6.59 -3.04 14.51
CA VAL A 28 6.25 -3.99 13.43
C VAL A 28 4.74 -4.20 13.34
N ALA A 29 4.05 -4.25 14.48
CA ALA A 29 2.60 -4.36 14.55
C ALA A 29 1.92 -3.10 13.98
N THR A 30 2.43 -1.91 14.36
CA THR A 30 1.92 -0.64 13.82
C THR A 30 2.04 -0.60 12.30
N HIS A 31 3.18 -0.98 11.73
CA HIS A 31 3.39 -0.91 10.27
C HIS A 31 2.66 -2.02 9.50
N ALA A 32 2.40 -3.18 10.11
CA ALA A 32 1.49 -4.16 9.54
C ALA A 32 0.08 -3.59 9.33
N LEU A 33 -0.43 -2.81 10.29
CA LEU A 33 -1.72 -2.13 10.15
C LEU A 33 -1.64 -0.95 9.17
N THR A 34 -0.69 -0.03 9.37
CA THR A 34 -0.68 1.24 8.64
C THR A 34 -0.15 1.11 7.22
N ALA A 35 0.98 0.43 7.02
CA ALA A 35 1.54 0.24 5.70
C ALA A 35 0.90 -0.97 4.98
N GLY A 36 0.76 -2.09 5.69
CA GLY A 36 0.20 -3.32 5.16
C GLY A 36 -1.29 -3.20 4.85
N ALA A 37 -2.14 -3.07 5.87
CA ALA A 37 -3.58 -3.04 5.68
C ALA A 37 -4.05 -1.71 5.05
N ILE A 38 -3.86 -0.59 5.76
CA ILE A 38 -4.40 0.71 5.36
C ILE A 38 -3.74 1.18 4.06
N GLY A 39 -2.41 1.11 3.94
CA GLY A 39 -1.68 1.53 2.74
C GLY A 39 -2.13 0.80 1.47
N CYS A 40 -2.16 -0.54 1.51
CA CYS A 40 -2.60 -1.33 0.37
C CYS A 40 -4.10 -1.15 0.08
N MET A 41 -4.93 -0.98 1.11
CA MET A 41 -6.35 -0.70 0.95
C MET A 41 -6.58 0.64 0.26
N VAL A 42 -5.93 1.71 0.75
CA VAL A 42 -5.99 3.06 0.16
C VAL A 42 -5.57 2.98 -1.30
N MET A 43 -4.43 2.37 -1.63
CA MET A 43 -3.97 2.25 -3.02
C MET A 43 -4.99 1.52 -3.91
N GLY A 44 -5.59 0.43 -3.41
CA GLY A 44 -6.64 -0.30 -4.13
C GLY A 44 -7.95 0.48 -4.27
N MET A 45 -8.31 1.30 -3.28
CA MET A 45 -9.51 2.12 -3.31
C MET A 45 -9.34 3.31 -4.27
N VAL A 46 -8.24 4.07 -4.15
CA VAL A 46 -8.05 5.31 -4.95
C VAL A 46 -7.95 5.05 -6.44
N THR A 47 -7.31 3.95 -6.85
CA THR A 47 -7.28 3.51 -8.25
C THR A 47 -8.67 3.14 -8.76
N ARG A 48 -9.43 2.35 -8.00
CA ARG A 48 -10.79 1.95 -8.36
C ARG A 48 -11.75 3.13 -8.41
N THR A 49 -11.73 4.02 -7.42
CA THR A 49 -12.62 5.20 -7.37
C THR A 49 -12.28 6.18 -8.48
N ALA A 50 -10.99 6.41 -8.75
CA ALA A 50 -10.58 7.26 -9.86
C ALA A 50 -11.05 6.71 -11.22
N LEU A 51 -10.90 5.41 -11.49
CA LEU A 51 -11.41 4.82 -12.73
C LEU A 51 -12.94 4.90 -12.82
N GLY A 52 -13.65 4.57 -11.73
CA GLY A 52 -15.11 4.55 -11.70
C GLY A 52 -15.74 5.93 -11.88
N HIS A 53 -15.23 6.94 -11.16
CA HIS A 53 -15.76 8.30 -11.25
C HIS A 53 -15.35 9.01 -12.54
N THR A 54 -14.31 8.55 -13.23
CA THR A 54 -13.89 9.13 -14.50
C THR A 54 -14.38 8.38 -15.73
N GLY A 55 -15.37 7.48 -15.58
CA GLY A 55 -16.00 6.77 -16.69
C GLY A 55 -15.10 5.75 -17.39
N ARG A 56 -14.03 5.29 -16.73
CA ARG A 56 -13.06 4.33 -17.30
C ARG A 56 -13.37 2.91 -16.84
N PRO A 57 -12.99 1.88 -17.62
CA PRO A 57 -13.16 0.49 -17.22
C PRO A 57 -12.55 0.20 -15.84
N LEU A 58 -13.32 -0.42 -14.96
CA LEU A 58 -12.88 -0.83 -13.61
C LEU A 58 -12.00 -2.08 -13.65
N ARG A 59 -10.89 -2.00 -14.40
CA ARG A 59 -9.93 -3.10 -14.58
C ARG A 59 -8.53 -2.58 -14.30
N ALA A 60 -7.83 -3.24 -13.38
CA ALA A 60 -6.42 -2.97 -13.13
C ALA A 60 -5.59 -3.35 -14.36
N GLY A 61 -4.85 -2.38 -14.90
CA GLY A 61 -3.84 -2.55 -15.92
C GLY A 61 -2.43 -2.61 -15.30
N ALA A 62 -1.42 -2.45 -16.15
CA ALA A 62 -0.02 -2.53 -15.72
C ALA A 62 0.33 -1.44 -14.68
N THR A 63 -0.21 -0.23 -14.83
CA THR A 63 0.04 0.88 -13.90
C THR A 63 -0.42 0.53 -12.48
N GLU A 64 -1.65 0.05 -12.32
CA GLU A 64 -2.21 -0.29 -11.01
C GLU A 64 -1.46 -1.45 -10.38
N VAL A 65 -1.10 -2.47 -11.17
CA VAL A 65 -0.32 -3.62 -10.70
C VAL A 65 1.04 -3.18 -10.18
N VAL A 66 1.73 -2.27 -10.87
CA VAL A 66 3.01 -1.70 -10.40
C VAL A 66 2.82 -0.96 -9.07
N CYS A 67 1.79 -0.11 -8.95
CA CYS A 67 1.50 0.57 -7.68
C CYS A 67 1.24 -0.41 -6.53
N TYR A 68 0.43 -1.45 -6.78
CA TYR A 68 0.12 -2.47 -5.77
C TYR A 68 1.36 -3.27 -5.36
N ALA A 69 2.22 -3.61 -6.32
CA ALA A 69 3.46 -4.33 -6.06
C ALA A 69 4.42 -3.48 -5.23
N LEU A 70 4.60 -2.20 -5.57
CA LEU A 70 5.50 -1.30 -4.85
C LEU A 70 5.04 -1.05 -3.40
N VAL A 71 3.76 -0.74 -3.19
CA VAL A 71 3.20 -0.50 -1.84
C VAL A 71 3.18 -1.79 -1.03
N GLY A 72 2.81 -2.93 -1.65
CA GLY A 72 2.85 -4.24 -1.00
C GLY A 72 4.27 -4.66 -0.60
N ALA A 73 5.26 -4.46 -1.48
CA ALA A 73 6.65 -4.73 -1.20
C ALA A 73 7.20 -3.81 -0.09
N ALA A 74 6.82 -2.53 -0.07
CA ALA A 74 7.18 -1.62 1.01
C ALA A 74 6.69 -2.12 2.37
N ALA A 75 5.44 -2.57 2.45
CA ALA A 75 4.88 -3.14 3.68
C ALA A 75 5.60 -4.43 4.11
N LEU A 76 5.88 -5.34 3.17
CA LEU A 76 6.62 -6.57 3.44
C LEU A 76 8.02 -6.27 3.97
N VAL A 77 8.79 -5.42 3.29
CA VAL A 77 10.14 -5.01 3.74
C VAL A 77 10.07 -4.37 5.12
N ARG A 78 9.11 -3.47 5.34
CA ARG A 78 8.98 -2.73 6.60
C ARG A 78 8.66 -3.62 7.80
N VAL A 79 7.96 -4.73 7.60
CA VAL A 79 7.53 -5.61 8.68
C VAL A 79 8.43 -6.84 8.81
N VAL A 80 8.73 -7.53 7.71
CA VAL A 80 9.41 -8.83 7.72
C VAL A 80 10.91 -8.70 7.97
N VAL A 81 11.58 -7.71 7.36
CA VAL A 81 13.04 -7.57 7.53
C VAL A 81 13.43 -7.30 8.99
N PRO A 82 12.77 -6.39 9.73
CA PRO A 82 13.07 -6.20 11.16
C PRO A 82 12.77 -7.41 12.04
N LEU A 83 11.85 -8.31 11.64
CA LEU A 83 11.55 -9.54 12.37
C LEU A 83 12.66 -10.59 12.18
N LEU A 84 13.20 -10.73 10.97
CA LEU A 84 14.19 -11.75 10.64
C LEU A 84 15.63 -11.27 10.87
N ALA A 85 15.89 -9.98 10.66
CA ALA A 85 17.21 -9.38 10.77
C ALA A 85 17.11 -7.98 11.41
N PRO A 86 16.92 -7.89 12.75
CA PRO A 86 16.75 -6.61 13.45
C PRO A 86 17.88 -5.61 13.20
N ALA A 87 19.11 -6.08 12.98
CA ALA A 87 20.27 -5.25 12.66
C ALA A 87 20.13 -4.47 11.33
N LEU A 88 19.25 -4.92 10.42
CA LEU A 88 19.00 -4.26 9.14
C LEU A 88 17.84 -3.26 9.20
N LEU A 89 17.30 -2.95 10.38
CA LEU A 89 16.13 -2.07 10.54
C LEU A 89 16.28 -0.75 9.77
N TYR A 90 17.43 -0.07 9.88
CA TYR A 90 17.67 1.20 9.18
C TYR A 90 17.53 1.05 7.66
N HIS A 91 18.18 0.04 7.08
CA HIS A 91 18.11 -0.23 5.64
C HIS A 91 16.71 -0.66 5.20
N ALA A 92 16.01 -1.44 6.01
CA ALA A 92 14.62 -1.83 5.76
C ALA A 92 13.69 -0.60 5.72
N VAL A 93 13.88 0.34 6.64
CA VAL A 93 13.10 1.60 6.65
C VAL A 93 13.39 2.43 5.41
N LEU A 94 14.65 2.61 5.01
CA LEU A 94 14.98 3.36 3.80
C LEU A 94 14.38 2.72 2.55
N LEU A 95 14.58 1.41 2.37
CA LEU A 95 14.06 0.69 1.21
C LEU A 95 12.53 0.73 1.16
N ALA A 96 11.86 0.48 2.29
CA ALA A 96 10.41 0.59 2.38
C ALA A 96 9.92 2.01 2.05
N SER A 97 10.63 3.04 2.50
CA SER A 97 10.27 4.44 2.22
C SER A 97 10.39 4.77 0.73
N VAL A 98 11.45 4.27 0.06
CA VAL A 98 11.64 4.44 -1.38
C VAL A 98 10.55 3.70 -2.16
N LEU A 99 10.28 2.44 -1.83
CA LEU A 99 9.23 1.64 -2.48
C LEU A 99 7.85 2.27 -2.32
N TRP A 100 7.51 2.71 -1.10
CA TRP A 100 6.25 3.38 -0.81
C TRP A 100 6.11 4.67 -1.62
N SER A 101 7.13 5.53 -1.57
CA SER A 101 7.14 6.80 -2.30
C SER A 101 7.05 6.59 -3.82
N ALA A 102 7.74 5.58 -4.34
CA ALA A 102 7.66 5.22 -5.75
C ALA A 102 6.24 4.74 -6.13
N GLY A 103 5.59 3.93 -5.30
CA GLY A 103 4.22 3.46 -5.56
C GLY A 103 3.19 4.59 -5.62
N PHE A 104 3.20 5.49 -4.62
CA PHE A 104 2.29 6.65 -4.59
C PHE A 104 2.68 7.73 -5.60
N GLY A 105 3.97 7.92 -5.86
CA GLY A 105 4.47 8.83 -6.90
C GLY A 105 4.06 8.37 -8.30
N TRP A 106 4.18 7.07 -8.59
CA TRP A 106 3.76 6.48 -9.86
C TRP A 106 2.25 6.60 -10.07
N TYR A 107 1.46 6.31 -9.03
CA TYR A 107 0.01 6.55 -9.05
C TYR A 107 -0.28 8.01 -9.39
N THR A 108 0.29 8.95 -8.63
CA THR A 108 0.06 10.39 -8.81
C THR A 108 0.40 10.83 -10.24
N TRP A 109 1.59 10.46 -10.73
CA TRP A 109 2.02 10.83 -12.08
C TRP A 109 1.08 10.32 -13.17
N ARG A 110 0.59 9.08 -13.03
CA ARG A 110 -0.26 8.47 -14.07
C ARG A 110 -1.73 8.84 -13.96
N TYR A 111 -2.24 9.06 -12.76
CA TYR A 111 -3.63 9.42 -12.51
C TYR A 111 -3.88 10.93 -12.55
N TRP A 112 -2.84 11.76 -12.45
CA TRP A 112 -2.97 13.22 -12.62
C TRP A 112 -3.74 13.62 -13.89
N PRO A 113 -3.37 13.19 -15.12
CA PRO A 113 -4.12 13.54 -16.33
C PRO A 113 -5.50 12.89 -16.41
N ILE A 114 -5.74 11.79 -15.69
CA ILE A 114 -7.04 11.10 -15.63
C ILE A 114 -8.03 11.92 -14.81
N LEU A 115 -7.57 12.49 -13.70
CA LEU A 115 -8.37 13.23 -12.72
C LEU A 115 -8.50 14.73 -13.06
N SER A 116 -7.62 15.27 -13.90
CA SER A 116 -7.60 16.69 -14.28
C SER A 116 -8.23 16.99 -15.65
N ARG A 117 -8.80 15.99 -16.32
CA ARG A 117 -9.42 16.14 -17.64
C ARG A 117 -10.86 15.68 -17.60
N ALA A 118 -11.69 16.30 -18.42
CA ALA A 118 -13.08 15.90 -18.61
C ALA A 118 -13.18 14.41 -18.96
N ARG A 119 -14.25 13.79 -18.49
CA ARG A 119 -14.51 12.38 -18.74
C ARG A 119 -14.64 12.08 -20.23
N PRO A 120 -14.14 10.91 -20.70
CA PRO A 120 -14.31 10.50 -22.09
C PRO A 120 -15.77 10.28 -22.53
N ASP A 121 -16.67 10.03 -21.57
CA ASP A 121 -18.09 9.76 -21.82
C ASP A 121 -18.98 11.03 -21.82
N GLY A 122 -18.40 12.22 -21.55
CA GLY A 122 -19.11 13.49 -21.58
C GLY A 122 -20.10 13.74 -20.44
N HIS A 123 -20.19 12.84 -19.45
CA HIS A 123 -21.01 13.05 -18.27
C HIS A 123 -20.33 14.01 -17.26
N PRO A 124 -21.10 14.65 -16.36
CA PRO A 124 -20.53 15.44 -15.28
C PRO A 124 -19.53 14.63 -14.45
N GLY A 125 -18.37 15.24 -14.16
CA GLY A 125 -17.26 14.63 -13.41
C GLY A 125 -15.90 14.93 -14.02
#